data_AF-A0A966SUQ5-F1
#
_entry.id   AF-A0A966SUQ5-F1
#
_cell.length_a   1.000
_cell.length_b   1.000
_cell.length_c   1.000
_cell.angle_alpha   90.00
_cell.angle_beta   90.00
_cell.angle_gamma   90.00
#
_symmetry.space_group_name_H-M   'P 1'
#
loop_
_entity.id
_entity.type
_entity.pdbx_description
1 polymer ?
#
loop_
_entity_poly.entity_id
_entity_poly.type
_entity_poly.pdbx_seq_one_letter_code
_entity_poly.pdbx_strand_id
1 'polypeptide(L)'
;MAQQQNNPFAEAFKAFSNFQQSPNANFRDVFNAGRRNVEVITAANQAVAEGAQAVIRRQVEIAQKNAEGAIDLFKEVATSKSPEASIAKQAEFARNVFESSLATARELWEITSKALGEATEIVNKHVVSSVEEATKSAKKSAA
;
A
#
# COMPACT_ATOMS: atom_id res chain seq x y z
N MET A 1 -22.88 40.23 22.96
CA MET A 1 -21.71 39.37 23.20
C MET A 1 -21.23 38.87 21.84
N ALA A 2 -20.12 39.39 21.34
CA ALA A 2 -19.64 39.10 19.98
C ALA A 2 -19.12 37.65 19.92
N GLN A 3 -19.67 36.87 19.00
CA GLN A 3 -19.13 35.55 18.65
C GLN A 3 -17.72 35.75 18.10
N GLN A 4 -16.72 35.29 18.86
CA GLN A 4 -15.35 35.16 18.37
C GLN A 4 -15.39 34.26 17.14
N GLN A 5 -15.14 34.86 15.98
CA GLN A 5 -15.02 34.16 14.72
C GLN A 5 -13.80 33.24 14.82
N ASN A 6 -14.05 31.95 15.02
CA ASN A 6 -13.03 30.89 15.03
C ASN A 6 -12.53 30.71 13.58
N ASN A 7 -11.71 31.65 13.10
CA ASN A 7 -11.09 31.55 11.78
C ASN A 7 -9.81 30.73 11.91
N PRO A 8 -9.78 29.49 11.38
CA PRO A 8 -8.62 28.61 11.51
C PRO A 8 -7.36 29.20 10.90
N PHE A 9 -7.48 30.11 9.92
CA PHE A 9 -6.34 30.83 9.35
C PHE A 9 -5.76 31.87 10.32
N ALA A 10 -6.61 32.62 11.03
CA ALA A 10 -6.17 33.60 12.00
C ALA A 10 -5.51 32.93 13.21
N GLU A 11 -6.02 31.77 13.65
CA GLU A 11 -5.41 30.98 14.70
C GLU A 11 -4.05 30.40 14.27
N ALA A 12 -3.96 29.85 13.05
CA ALA A 12 -2.69 29.36 12.50
C ALA A 12 -1.64 30.47 12.39
N PHE A 13 -2.02 31.66 11.92
CA PHE A 13 -1.12 32.82 11.84
C PHE A 13 -0.63 33.25 13.23
N LYS A 14 -1.54 33.28 14.22
CA LYS A 14 -1.20 33.63 15.60
C LYS A 14 -0.27 32.58 16.23
N ALA A 15 -0.52 31.30 16.02
CA ALA A 15 0.34 30.21 16.49
C ALA A 15 1.74 30.29 15.87
N PHE A 16 1.84 30.57 14.57
CA PHE A 16 3.11 30.75 13.88
C PHE A 16 3.89 31.98 14.39
N SER A 17 3.20 33.11 14.58
CA SER A 17 3.81 34.32 15.15
C SER A 17 4.36 34.08 16.55
N ASN A 18 3.60 33.37 17.40
CA ASN A 18 4.04 32.99 18.73
C ASN A 18 5.24 32.03 18.71
N PHE A 19 5.28 31.09 17.74
CA PHE A 19 6.44 30.22 17.54
C PHE A 19 7.69 31.02 17.14
N GLN A 20 7.57 31.96 16.19
CA GLN A 20 8.68 32.83 15.76
C GLN A 20 9.27 33.68 16.90
N GLN A 21 8.44 34.12 17.83
CA GLN A 21 8.85 34.96 18.95
C GLN A 21 9.46 34.16 20.11
N SER A 22 9.39 32.83 20.07
CA SER A 22 9.98 31.98 21.10
C SER A 22 11.52 32.04 21.01
N PRO A 23 12.24 32.34 22.11
CA PRO A 23 13.70 32.29 22.12
C PRO A 23 14.27 30.89 21.85
N ASN A 24 13.43 29.85 21.89
CA ASN A 24 13.77 28.46 21.57
C ASN A 24 13.28 28.00 20.17
N ALA A 25 12.84 28.92 19.31
CA ALA A 25 12.31 28.58 17.99
C ALA A 25 13.40 28.01 17.06
N ASN A 26 13.40 26.68 16.88
CA ASN A 26 14.33 26.02 15.96
C ASN A 26 13.68 25.76 14.59
N PHE A 27 13.77 26.74 13.70
CA PHE A 27 13.28 26.62 12.31
C PHE A 27 13.92 25.47 11.53
N ARG A 28 15.18 25.13 11.85
CA ARG A 28 15.88 24.03 11.23
C ARG A 28 15.23 22.70 11.60
N ASP A 29 14.79 22.53 12.84
CA ASP A 29 14.12 21.32 13.29
C ASP A 29 12.73 21.18 12.65
N VAL A 30 11.97 22.27 12.54
CA VAL A 30 10.66 22.26 11.84
C VAL A 30 10.82 21.89 10.37
N PHE A 31 11.79 22.50 9.68
CA PHE A 31 12.06 22.17 8.29
C PHE A 31 12.53 20.72 8.10
N ASN A 32 13.42 20.24 8.98
CA ASN A 32 13.89 18.87 8.96
C ASN A 32 12.76 17.86 9.23
N ALA A 33 11.85 18.17 10.15
CA ALA A 33 10.66 17.37 10.42
C ALA A 33 9.74 17.33 9.19
N GLY A 34 9.51 18.48 8.55
CA GLY A 34 8.77 18.57 7.28
C GLY A 34 9.38 17.70 6.19
N ARG A 35 10.70 17.79 5.98
CA ARG A 35 11.42 16.94 5.01
C ARG A 35 11.26 15.45 5.32
N ARG A 36 11.47 15.04 6.57
CA ARG A 36 11.34 13.62 6.99
C ARG A 36 9.92 13.09 6.78
N ASN A 37 8.90 13.91 7.05
CA ASN A 37 7.50 13.51 6.82
C ASN A 37 7.23 13.24 5.32
N VAL A 38 7.76 14.11 4.44
CA VAL A 38 7.64 13.89 2.99
C VAL A 38 8.34 12.60 2.57
N GLU A 39 9.56 12.36 3.05
CA GLU A 39 10.33 11.14 2.74
C GLU A 39 9.59 9.86 3.15
N VAL A 40 8.97 9.87 4.33
CA VAL A 40 8.21 8.72 4.85
C VAL A 40 6.95 8.47 4.03
N ILE A 41 6.20 9.52 3.67
CA ILE A 41 5.02 9.39 2.82
C ILE A 41 5.42 8.90 1.43
N THR A 42 6.51 9.42 0.86
CA THR A 42 7.05 8.95 -0.42
C THR A 42 7.43 7.47 -0.35
N ALA A 43 8.14 7.05 0.69
CA ALA A 43 8.52 5.64 0.88
C ALA A 43 7.30 4.72 1.05
N ALA A 44 6.31 5.13 1.83
CA ALA A 44 5.06 4.38 2.00
C ALA A 44 4.29 4.26 0.67
N ASN A 45 4.19 5.35 -0.09
CA ASN A 45 3.58 5.35 -1.42
C ASN A 45 4.33 4.45 -2.40
N GLN A 46 5.66 4.39 -2.27
CA GLN A 46 6.47 3.51 -3.11
C GLN A 46 6.19 2.04 -2.83
N ALA A 47 6.04 1.63 -1.56
CA ALA A 47 5.63 0.26 -1.22
C ALA A 47 4.25 -0.09 -1.84
N VAL A 48 3.29 0.84 -1.79
CA VAL A 48 1.99 0.66 -2.45
C VAL A 48 2.14 0.54 -3.98
N ALA A 49 2.96 1.39 -4.60
CA ALA A 49 3.20 1.35 -6.04
C ALA A 49 3.86 0.04 -6.49
N GLU A 50 4.82 -0.48 -5.72
CA GLU A 50 5.47 -1.76 -5.97
C GLU A 50 4.46 -2.92 -5.85
N GLY A 51 3.56 -2.88 -4.87
CA GLY A 51 2.44 -3.79 -4.76
C GLY A 51 1.52 -3.77 -5.97
N ALA A 52 1.14 -2.58 -6.44
CA ALA A 52 0.32 -2.43 -7.65
C ALA A 52 1.02 -2.99 -8.90
N GLN A 53 2.33 -2.74 -9.05
CA GLN A 53 3.10 -3.34 -10.14
C GLN A 53 3.17 -4.86 -10.05
N ALA A 54 3.30 -5.41 -8.85
CA ALA A 54 3.29 -6.86 -8.63
C ALA A 54 1.93 -7.47 -9.01
N VAL A 55 0.82 -6.82 -8.68
CA VAL A 55 -0.52 -7.21 -9.14
C VAL A 55 -0.61 -7.21 -10.67
N ILE A 56 -0.14 -6.14 -11.34
CA ILE A 56 -0.17 -6.05 -12.80
C ILE A 56 0.65 -7.18 -13.45
N ARG A 57 1.88 -7.40 -12.97
CA ARG A 57 2.73 -8.50 -13.44
C ARG A 57 2.02 -9.84 -13.29
N ARG A 58 1.39 -10.06 -12.14
CA ARG A 58 0.66 -11.30 -11.88
C ARG A 58 -0.55 -11.47 -12.82
N GLN A 59 -1.28 -10.39 -13.09
CA GLN A 59 -2.42 -10.42 -13.99
C GLN A 59 -2.03 -10.78 -15.44
N VAL A 60 -0.84 -10.36 -15.89
CA VAL A 60 -0.28 -10.74 -17.19
C VAL A 60 0.06 -12.24 -17.23
N GLU A 61 0.72 -12.76 -16.20
CA GLU A 61 1.04 -14.20 -16.10
C GLU A 61 -0.22 -15.06 -16.12
N ILE A 62 -1.27 -14.65 -15.40
CA ILE A 62 -2.56 -15.35 -15.40
C ILE A 62 -3.19 -15.35 -16.80
N ALA A 63 -3.12 -14.22 -17.51
CA ALA A 63 -3.64 -14.14 -18.87
C ALA A 63 -2.89 -15.08 -19.83
N GLN A 64 -1.56 -15.15 -19.73
CA GLN A 64 -0.74 -16.09 -20.49
C GLN A 64 -1.13 -17.55 -20.20
N LYS A 65 -1.21 -17.91 -18.92
CA LYS A 65 -1.61 -19.27 -18.49
C LYS A 65 -3.01 -19.65 -18.97
N ASN A 66 -3.96 -18.72 -18.92
CA ASN A 66 -5.33 -18.96 -19.40
C ASN A 66 -5.37 -19.17 -20.92
N ALA A 67 -4.57 -18.43 -21.69
CA ALA A 67 -4.47 -18.61 -23.13
C ALA A 67 -3.88 -19.98 -23.50
N GLU A 68 -2.82 -20.41 -22.80
CA GLU A 68 -2.25 -21.75 -22.95
C GLU A 68 -3.28 -22.85 -22.65
N GLY A 69 -3.96 -22.74 -21.51
CA GLY A 69 -5.00 -23.70 -21.12
C GLY A 69 -6.16 -23.78 -22.11
N ALA A 70 -6.55 -22.66 -22.72
CA ALA A 70 -7.59 -22.65 -23.76
C ALA A 70 -7.13 -23.35 -25.05
N ILE A 71 -5.87 -23.13 -25.46
CA ILE A 71 -5.28 -23.80 -26.63
C ILE A 71 -5.21 -25.32 -26.39
N ASP A 72 -4.83 -25.74 -25.19
CA ASP A 72 -4.72 -27.16 -24.86
C ASP A 72 -6.09 -27.85 -24.81
N LEU A 73 -7.09 -27.21 -24.20
CA LEU A 73 -8.47 -27.71 -24.24
C LEU A 73 -8.98 -27.87 -25.68
N PHE A 74 -8.71 -26.87 -26.54
CA PHE A 74 -9.11 -26.94 -27.94
C PHE A 74 -8.48 -28.14 -28.67
N LYS A 75 -7.16 -28.37 -28.47
CA LYS A 75 -6.46 -29.52 -29.05
C LYS A 75 -7.01 -30.85 -28.54
N GLU A 76 -7.26 -30.95 -27.23
CA GLU A 76 -7.82 -32.17 -26.63
C GLU A 76 -9.23 -32.47 -27.17
N VAL A 77 -10.10 -31.47 -27.29
CA VAL A 77 -11.45 -31.64 -27.85
C VAL A 77 -11.38 -32.01 -29.33
N ALA A 78 -10.54 -31.36 -30.13
CA ALA A 78 -10.39 -31.64 -31.55
C ALA A 78 -9.84 -33.05 -31.85
N THR A 79 -9.13 -33.65 -30.90
CA THR A 79 -8.55 -35.00 -31.02
C THR A 79 -9.38 -36.09 -30.31
N SER A 80 -10.41 -35.72 -29.56
CA SER A 80 -11.29 -36.64 -28.85
C SER A 80 -12.11 -37.52 -29.82
N LYS A 81 -12.16 -38.82 -29.53
CA LYS A 81 -12.86 -39.82 -30.36
C LYS A 81 -14.22 -40.25 -29.80
N SER A 82 -14.62 -39.80 -28.61
CA SER A 82 -15.94 -40.11 -28.02
C SER A 82 -16.53 -38.93 -27.23
N PRO A 83 -17.87 -38.74 -27.25
CA PRO A 83 -18.55 -37.70 -26.48
C PRO A 83 -18.33 -37.79 -24.96
N GLU A 84 -18.27 -39.00 -24.41
CA GLU A 84 -18.07 -39.25 -22.97
C GLU A 84 -16.68 -38.79 -22.51
N ALA A 85 -15.64 -39.06 -23.32
CA ALA A 85 -14.29 -38.57 -23.06
C ALA A 85 -14.24 -37.04 -23.08
N SER A 86 -14.97 -36.40 -23.99
CA SER A 86 -15.09 -34.94 -24.06
C SER A 86 -15.78 -34.32 -22.85
N ILE A 87 -16.79 -34.99 -22.26
CA ILE A 87 -17.48 -34.52 -21.05
C ILE A 87 -16.57 -34.61 -19.83
N ALA A 88 -15.86 -35.72 -19.65
CA ALA A 88 -14.91 -35.88 -18.55
C ALA A 88 -13.81 -34.79 -18.59
N LYS A 89 -13.33 -34.46 -19.79
CA LYS A 89 -12.34 -33.40 -20.01
C LYS A 89 -12.85 -32.00 -19.71
N GLN A 90 -14.10 -31.70 -20.06
CA GLN A 90 -14.71 -30.43 -19.67
C GLN A 90 -14.83 -30.29 -18.14
N ALA A 91 -15.16 -31.36 -17.43
CA ALA A 91 -15.21 -31.35 -15.97
C ALA A 91 -13.82 -31.17 -15.33
N GLU A 92 -12.79 -31.84 -15.85
CA GLU A 92 -11.40 -31.67 -15.43
C GLU A 92 -10.92 -30.23 -15.67
N PHE A 93 -11.21 -29.66 -16.83
CA PHE A 93 -10.89 -28.27 -17.15
C PHE A 93 -11.61 -27.30 -16.21
N ALA A 94 -12.91 -27.47 -15.97
CA ALA A 94 -13.67 -26.62 -15.06
C ALA A 94 -13.09 -26.65 -13.63
N ARG A 95 -12.69 -27.84 -13.16
CA ARG A 95 -12.03 -28.00 -11.86
C ARG A 95 -10.70 -27.25 -11.82
N ASN A 96 -9.84 -27.43 -12.84
CA ASN A 96 -8.55 -26.77 -12.92
C ASN A 96 -8.67 -25.24 -12.96
N VAL A 97 -9.66 -24.72 -13.69
CA VAL A 97 -9.97 -23.28 -13.71
C VAL A 97 -10.37 -22.80 -12.32
N PHE A 98 -11.28 -23.50 -11.64
CA PHE A 98 -11.70 -23.13 -10.29
C PHE A 98 -10.55 -23.11 -9.28
N GLU A 99 -9.74 -24.17 -9.24
CA GLU A 99 -8.57 -24.27 -8.35
C GLU A 99 -7.55 -23.17 -8.65
N SER A 100 -7.29 -22.88 -9.94
CA SER A 100 -6.37 -21.82 -10.36
C SER A 100 -6.90 -20.41 -10.04
N SER A 101 -8.20 -20.16 -10.18
CA SER A 101 -8.82 -18.90 -9.80
C SER A 101 -8.74 -18.65 -8.29
N LEU A 102 -8.94 -19.70 -7.48
CA LEU A 102 -8.82 -19.60 -6.03
C LEU A 102 -7.37 -19.32 -5.58
N ALA A 103 -6.40 -19.99 -6.21
CA ALA A 103 -4.98 -19.72 -5.97
C ALA A 103 -4.61 -18.27 -6.34
N THR A 104 -5.06 -17.82 -7.52
CA THR A 104 -4.90 -16.43 -7.99
C THR A 104 -5.45 -15.42 -6.98
N ALA A 105 -6.67 -15.65 -6.46
CA ALA A 105 -7.29 -14.74 -5.51
C ALA A 105 -6.47 -14.63 -4.20
N ARG A 106 -5.91 -15.75 -3.72
CA ARG A 106 -5.04 -15.77 -2.53
C ARG A 106 -3.74 -15.01 -2.76
N GLU A 107 -3.08 -15.23 -3.89
CA GLU A 107 -1.83 -14.54 -4.23
C GLU A 107 -2.04 -13.03 -4.37
N LEU A 108 -3.11 -12.59 -5.04
CA LEU A 108 -3.43 -11.17 -5.15
C LEU A 108 -3.71 -10.52 -3.77
N TRP A 109 -4.40 -11.26 -2.90
CA TRP A 109 -4.61 -10.84 -1.51
C TRP A 109 -3.29 -10.70 -0.75
N GLU A 110 -2.37 -11.66 -0.90
CA GLU A 110 -1.06 -11.63 -0.25
C GLU A 110 -0.20 -10.46 -0.73
N ILE A 111 -0.13 -10.22 -2.05
CA ILE A 111 0.60 -9.09 -2.63
C ILE A 111 0.06 -7.77 -2.07
N THR A 112 -1.25 -7.61 -2.08
CA THR A 112 -1.92 -6.38 -1.63
C THR A 112 -1.74 -6.17 -0.13
N SER A 113 -1.95 -7.23 0.67
CA SER A 113 -1.83 -7.19 2.13
C SER A 113 -0.40 -6.88 2.55
N LYS A 114 0.59 -7.46 1.85
CA LYS A 114 2.01 -7.19 2.09
C LYS A 114 2.35 -5.72 1.82
N ALA A 115 1.96 -5.19 0.67
CA ALA A 115 2.23 -3.79 0.32
C ALA A 115 1.62 -2.80 1.32
N LEU A 116 0.39 -3.05 1.77
CA LEU A 116 -0.26 -2.25 2.80
C LEU A 116 0.43 -2.39 4.17
N GLY A 117 0.85 -3.60 4.51
CA GLY A 117 1.61 -3.87 5.74
C GLY A 117 2.93 -3.12 5.77
N GLU A 118 3.71 -3.17 4.69
CA GLU A 118 4.99 -2.46 4.55
C GLU A 118 4.81 -0.93 4.62
N ALA A 119 3.82 -0.38 3.91
CA ALA A 119 3.50 1.04 3.98
C ALA A 119 3.12 1.47 5.42
N THR A 120 2.32 0.65 6.11
CA THR A 120 1.92 0.89 7.50
C THR A 120 3.11 0.82 8.45
N GLU A 121 4.01 -0.16 8.26
CA GLU A 121 5.22 -0.31 9.07
C GLU A 121 6.17 0.88 8.91
N ILE A 122 6.34 1.40 7.69
CA ILE A 122 7.13 2.60 7.40
C ILE A 122 6.60 3.80 8.20
N VAL A 123 5.29 4.03 8.16
CA VAL A 123 4.65 5.13 8.90
C VAL A 123 4.75 4.92 10.41
N ASN A 124 4.48 3.71 10.91
CA ASN A 124 4.56 3.41 12.34
C ASN A 124 5.96 3.62 12.91
N LYS A 125 7.01 3.15 12.21
CA LYS A 125 8.40 3.38 12.62
C LYS A 125 8.71 4.87 12.74
N HIS A 126 8.23 5.68 11.79
CA HIS A 126 8.42 7.12 11.83
C HIS A 126 7.71 7.79 13.01
N VAL A 127 6.47 7.38 13.30
CA VAL A 127 5.72 7.90 14.46
C VAL A 127 6.44 7.58 15.76
N VAL A 128 6.89 6.33 15.95
CA VAL A 128 7.64 5.91 17.14
C VAL A 128 8.94 6.72 17.27
N SER A 129 9.71 6.82 16.17
CA SER A 129 10.94 7.62 16.16
C SER A 129 10.68 9.09 16.51
N SER A 130 9.59 9.67 16.01
CA SER A 130 9.24 11.07 16.28
C SER A 130 8.88 11.30 17.76
N VAL A 131 8.17 10.35 18.38
CA VAL A 131 7.84 10.39 19.82
C VAL A 131 9.09 10.26 20.69
N GLU A 132 10.02 9.38 20.31
CA GLU A 132 11.31 9.23 21.00
C GLU A 132 12.16 10.49 20.90
N GLU A 133 12.25 11.10 19.71
CA GLU A 133 12.96 12.37 19.50
C GLU A 133 12.34 13.49 20.35
N ALA A 134 11.01 13.63 20.36
CA ALA A 134 10.31 14.62 21.18
C ALA A 134 10.58 14.42 22.68
N THR A 135 10.56 13.17 23.15
CA THR A 135 10.85 12.81 24.54
C THR A 135 12.29 13.13 24.93
N LYS A 136 13.27 12.85 24.04
CA LYS A 136 14.68 13.18 24.26
C LYS A 136 14.90 14.69 24.33
N SER A 137 14.27 15.45 23.43
CA SER A 137 14.34 16.92 23.43
C SER A 137 13.74 17.51 24.72
N ALA A 138 12.60 17.01 25.18
CA ALA A 138 11.96 17.45 26.43
C ALA A 138 12.85 17.19 27.67
N LYS A 139 13.51 16.03 27.73
CA LYS A 139 14.46 15.71 28.80
C LYS A 139 15.70 16.61 28.77
N LYS A 140 16.20 16.93 27.58
CA LYS A 140 17.35 17.84 27.40
C LYS A 140 17.02 19.27 27.81
N SER A 141 15.79 19.74 27.61
CA SER A 141 15.35 21.07 28.05
C SER A 141 15.07 21.19 29.55
N ALA A 142 14.96 20.06 30.26
CA ALA A 142 14.68 20.01 31.70
C ALA A 142 15.95 19.84 32.56
N ALA A 143 17.13 19.71 31.94
CA ALA A 143 18.45 19.57 32.56
C ALA A 143 19.30 20.80 32.27
#